data_AF-A0A7J3BDJ1-F1
#
_entry.id   AF-A0A7J3BDJ1-F1
#
_cell.length_a   1.000
_cell.length_b   1.000
_cell.length_c   1.000
_cell.angle_alpha   90.00
_cell.angle_beta   90.00
_cell.angle_gamma   90.00
#
_symmetry.space_group_name_H-M   'P 1'
#
loop_
_entity.id
_entity.type
_entity.pdbx_description
1 polymer ?
#
loop_
_entity_poly.entity_id
_entity_poly.type
_entity_poly.pdbx_seq_one_letter_code
_entity_poly.pdbx_strand_id
1 'polypeptide(L)'
;MSRGRLLEACAFSAAFLAPVLIRWVPEAQFPYPIGYDTPSYLAAAKAYSRSTELFPLFFRILGWLRSMGLDPVVAMKYLPTLLYGFLGVSVFYFARSYLGWDVGKGLLTVFVLVFSAVSLRISWDLNRQVFATMLLFLALSQIPKLRSGLRAALFIGLVLLVAASHELVFALMDGILAYLLLCEGFQVVKQKSVDRHFLAVVSVAFAGSLLVFVGGWFRWNLPAIYSTGAWSLVSSADAGYSPWAEALGKFGTLAILCYAPLAPLAVLGVFRRAALTGWVLVAMVGSFS
;
A
#
# COMPACT_ATOMS: atom_id res chain seq x y z
N MET A 1 -13.92 -13.61 -29.75
CA MET A 1 -13.72 -12.77 -28.54
C MET A 1 -14.30 -11.38 -28.84
N SER A 2 -15.18 -10.81 -28.01
CA SER A 2 -15.78 -9.50 -28.33
C SER A 2 -14.72 -8.39 -28.29
N ARG A 3 -14.83 -7.39 -29.17
CA ARG A 3 -13.89 -6.25 -29.29
C ARG A 3 -13.60 -5.59 -27.93
N GLY A 4 -14.60 -5.52 -27.04
CA GLY A 4 -14.45 -5.00 -25.69
C GLY A 4 -13.52 -5.83 -24.78
N ARG A 5 -13.58 -7.17 -24.83
CA ARG A 5 -12.68 -8.02 -24.01
C ARG A 5 -11.23 -7.92 -24.46
N LEU A 6 -11.01 -7.75 -25.77
CA LEU A 6 -9.66 -7.57 -26.31
C LEU A 6 -9.06 -6.23 -25.87
N LEU A 7 -9.85 -5.15 -25.90
CA LEU A 7 -9.41 -3.84 -25.38
C LEU A 7 -9.08 -3.89 -23.89
N GLU A 8 -9.89 -4.56 -23.09
CA GLU A 8 -9.61 -4.71 -21.66
C GLU A 8 -8.34 -5.53 -21.42
N ALA A 9 -8.13 -6.63 -22.14
CA ALA A 9 -6.92 -7.44 -22.05
C ALA A 9 -5.67 -6.61 -22.43
N CYS A 10 -5.72 -5.87 -23.53
CA CYS A 10 -4.65 -4.95 -23.93
C CYS A 10 -4.38 -3.89 -22.86
N ALA A 11 -5.43 -3.35 -22.24
CA ALA A 11 -5.28 -2.37 -21.16
C ALA A 11 -4.64 -2.98 -19.90
N PHE A 12 -5.02 -4.19 -19.50
CA PHE A 12 -4.34 -4.89 -18.39
C PHE A 12 -2.86 -5.14 -18.70
N SER A 13 -2.55 -5.58 -19.92
CA SER A 13 -1.17 -5.76 -20.36
C SER A 13 -0.39 -4.45 -20.34
N ALA A 14 -0.98 -3.36 -20.81
CA ALA A 14 -0.34 -2.03 -20.77
C ALA A 14 -0.14 -1.54 -19.34
N ALA A 15 -1.13 -1.75 -18.45
CA ALA A 15 -1.05 -1.39 -17.04
C ALA A 15 0.04 -2.17 -16.28
N PHE A 16 0.42 -3.36 -16.76
CA PHE A 16 1.54 -4.13 -16.24
C PHE A 16 2.88 -3.73 -16.88
N LEU A 17 2.93 -3.69 -18.22
CA LEU A 17 4.16 -3.52 -18.98
C LEU A 17 4.74 -2.11 -18.84
N ALA A 18 3.92 -1.06 -18.82
CA ALA A 18 4.43 0.31 -18.69
C ALA A 18 5.23 0.53 -17.38
N PRO A 19 4.72 0.16 -16.18
CA PRO A 19 5.53 0.21 -14.96
C PRO A 19 6.77 -0.68 -15.03
N VAL A 20 6.65 -1.92 -15.51
CA VAL A 20 7.80 -2.84 -15.63
C VAL A 20 8.91 -2.23 -16.47
N LEU A 21 8.56 -1.72 -17.65
CA LEU A 21 9.53 -1.17 -18.61
C LEU A 21 10.20 0.09 -18.04
N ILE A 22 9.43 1.02 -17.47
CA ILE A 22 10.03 2.26 -16.96
C ILE A 22 10.99 1.98 -15.80
N ARG A 23 10.65 1.00 -14.95
CA ARG A 23 11.47 0.62 -13.81
C ARG A 23 12.68 -0.22 -14.23
N TRP A 24 12.55 -0.99 -15.29
CA TRP A 24 13.64 -1.79 -15.83
C TRP A 24 14.77 -0.94 -16.42
N VAL A 25 14.47 0.24 -16.97
CA VAL A 25 15.49 1.13 -17.57
C VAL A 25 16.70 1.38 -16.65
N PRO A 26 16.55 1.91 -15.42
CA PRO A 26 17.69 2.12 -14.53
C PRO A 26 18.28 0.79 -14.03
N GLU A 27 17.46 -0.24 -13.81
CA GLU A 27 17.91 -1.54 -13.32
C GLU A 27 18.81 -2.28 -14.33
N ALA A 28 18.56 -2.08 -15.62
CA ALA A 28 19.37 -2.64 -16.71
C ALA A 28 20.73 -1.95 -16.87
N GLN A 29 20.86 -0.69 -16.41
CA GLN A 29 22.09 0.10 -16.55
C GLN A 29 23.18 -0.30 -15.54
N PHE A 30 22.80 -0.91 -14.41
CA PHE A 30 23.72 -1.28 -13.35
C PHE A 30 23.78 -2.80 -13.18
N PRO A 31 24.96 -3.37 -12.88
CA PRO A 31 25.07 -4.81 -12.62
C PRO A 31 24.35 -5.22 -11.32
N TYR A 32 24.35 -4.34 -10.32
CA TYR A 32 23.75 -4.55 -9.00
C TYR A 32 22.37 -3.87 -8.89
N PRO A 33 21.46 -4.41 -8.05
CA PRO A 33 20.16 -3.82 -7.83
C PRO A 33 20.26 -2.43 -7.22
N ILE A 34 19.47 -1.50 -7.76
CA ILE A 34 19.46 -0.11 -7.32
C ILE A 34 18.59 0.07 -6.07
N GLY A 35 18.77 1.19 -5.37
CA GLY A 35 17.97 1.56 -4.21
C GLY A 35 18.77 1.60 -2.92
N TYR A 36 18.45 2.58 -2.08
CA TYR A 36 19.14 2.84 -0.82
C TYR A 36 18.94 1.69 0.18
N ASP A 37 17.73 1.13 0.26
CA ASP A 37 17.41 0.05 1.20
C ASP A 37 17.79 -1.35 0.68
N THR A 38 18.27 -1.46 -0.56
CA THR A 38 18.63 -2.74 -1.22
C THR A 38 19.58 -3.61 -0.40
N PRO A 39 20.66 -3.08 0.21
CA PRO A 39 21.52 -3.87 1.11
C PRO A 39 20.76 -4.52 2.27
N SER A 40 19.75 -3.83 2.83
CA SER A 40 18.92 -4.37 3.92
C SER A 40 18.08 -5.56 3.44
N TYR A 41 17.51 -5.50 2.22
CA TYR A 41 16.77 -6.61 1.62
C TYR A 41 17.65 -7.82 1.35
N LEU A 42 18.89 -7.61 0.88
CA LEU A 42 19.85 -8.69 0.65
C LEU A 42 20.23 -9.39 1.96
N ALA A 43 20.49 -8.61 3.02
CA ALA A 43 20.74 -9.14 4.36
C ALA A 43 19.51 -9.89 4.91
N ALA A 44 18.32 -9.34 4.74
CA ALA A 44 17.06 -9.95 5.15
C ALA A 44 16.82 -11.27 4.41
N ALA A 45 17.07 -11.36 3.11
CA ALA A 45 16.95 -12.60 2.34
C ALA A 45 17.80 -13.74 2.96
N LYS A 46 19.03 -13.42 3.39
CA LYS A 46 19.90 -14.38 4.06
C LYS A 46 19.38 -14.75 5.45
N ALA A 47 18.96 -13.78 6.26
CA ALA A 47 18.44 -14.04 7.61
C ALA A 47 17.13 -14.86 7.58
N TYR A 48 16.17 -14.47 6.74
CA TYR A 48 14.86 -15.11 6.63
C TYR A 48 14.90 -16.49 5.94
N SER A 49 15.96 -16.80 5.18
CA SER A 49 16.15 -18.16 4.63
C SER A 49 16.32 -19.24 5.71
N ARG A 50 16.75 -18.84 6.92
CA ARG A 50 16.98 -19.73 8.08
C ARG A 50 15.98 -19.51 9.22
N SER A 51 15.35 -18.34 9.28
CA SER A 51 14.37 -18.00 10.29
C SER A 51 13.03 -18.69 10.04
N THR A 52 12.19 -18.83 11.06
CA THR A 52 10.77 -19.22 10.96
C THR A 52 9.81 -18.03 11.04
N GLU A 53 10.31 -16.80 11.24
CA GLU A 53 9.52 -15.57 11.38
C GLU A 53 8.79 -15.14 10.11
N LEU A 54 7.46 -15.03 10.15
CA LEU A 54 6.68 -14.68 8.95
C LEU A 54 6.69 -13.19 8.59
N PHE A 55 7.05 -12.32 9.54
CA PHE A 55 6.92 -10.87 9.43
C PHE A 55 8.30 -10.20 9.39
N PRO A 56 8.54 -9.19 8.55
CA PRO A 56 7.68 -8.71 7.46
C PRO A 56 7.54 -9.73 6.32
N LEU A 57 6.35 -9.79 5.72
CA LEU A 57 6.03 -10.78 4.68
C LEU A 57 6.98 -10.72 3.47
N PHE A 58 7.39 -9.52 3.05
CA PHE A 58 8.31 -9.37 1.92
C PHE A 58 9.69 -9.98 2.21
N PHE A 59 10.22 -9.84 3.43
CA PHE A 59 11.48 -10.47 3.83
C PHE A 59 11.35 -11.98 3.86
N ARG A 60 10.21 -12.50 4.32
CA ARG A 60 9.90 -13.92 4.27
C ARG A 60 9.87 -14.46 2.83
N ILE A 61 9.26 -13.73 1.89
CA ILE A 61 9.27 -14.07 0.46
C ILE A 61 10.71 -14.14 -0.07
N LEU A 62 11.54 -13.14 0.23
CA LEU A 62 12.96 -13.15 -0.17
C LEU A 62 13.73 -14.32 0.47
N GLY A 63 13.44 -14.64 1.72
CA GLY A 63 13.99 -15.81 2.42
C GLY A 63 13.64 -17.12 1.72
N TRP A 64 12.38 -17.31 1.32
CA TRP A 64 11.95 -18.49 0.57
C TRP A 64 12.62 -18.59 -0.81
N LEU A 65 12.69 -17.48 -1.55
CA LEU A 65 13.40 -17.44 -2.84
C LEU A 65 14.87 -17.85 -2.66
N ARG A 66 15.53 -17.37 -1.61
CA ARG A 66 16.90 -17.76 -1.29
C ARG A 66 17.01 -19.24 -0.92
N SER A 67 16.08 -19.78 -0.13
CA SER A 67 16.08 -21.20 0.24
C SER A 67 15.83 -22.12 -0.98
N MET A 68 15.17 -21.62 -2.03
CA MET A 68 15.05 -22.30 -3.33
C MET A 68 16.31 -22.19 -4.21
N GLY A 69 17.38 -21.55 -3.71
CA GLY A 69 18.65 -21.40 -4.41
C GLY A 69 18.78 -20.12 -5.25
N LEU A 70 17.78 -19.23 -5.23
CA LEU A 70 17.88 -17.96 -5.97
C LEU A 70 18.90 -17.03 -5.31
N ASP A 71 19.75 -16.41 -6.11
CA ASP A 71 20.68 -15.40 -5.63
C ASP A 71 19.92 -14.12 -5.22
N PRO A 72 20.09 -13.57 -3.99
CA PRO A 72 19.36 -12.39 -3.54
C PRO A 72 19.58 -11.17 -4.43
N VAL A 73 20.75 -11.04 -5.05
CA VAL A 73 21.06 -9.95 -6.00
C VAL A 73 20.15 -10.06 -7.23
N VAL A 74 20.05 -11.26 -7.80
CA VAL A 74 19.13 -11.55 -8.90
C VAL A 74 17.67 -11.35 -8.48
N ALA A 75 17.28 -11.85 -7.30
CA ALA A 75 15.93 -11.68 -6.79
C ALA A 75 15.55 -10.19 -6.66
N MET A 76 16.43 -9.38 -6.09
CA MET A 76 16.21 -7.93 -5.90
C MET A 76 16.29 -7.11 -7.18
N LYS A 77 16.81 -7.68 -8.27
CA LYS A 77 16.79 -7.06 -9.61
C LYS A 77 15.44 -7.21 -10.29
N TYR A 78 14.88 -8.42 -10.25
CA TYR A 78 13.64 -8.74 -10.97
C TYR A 78 12.37 -8.54 -10.13
N LEU A 79 12.38 -8.94 -8.85
CA LEU A 79 11.17 -8.94 -8.02
C LEU A 79 10.59 -7.54 -7.84
N PRO A 80 11.36 -6.50 -7.45
CA PRO A 80 10.85 -5.13 -7.41
C PRO A 80 10.30 -4.61 -8.74
N THR A 81 10.95 -4.98 -9.85
CA THR A 81 10.50 -4.61 -11.20
C THR A 81 9.13 -5.18 -11.52
N LEU A 82 8.93 -6.47 -11.23
CA LEU A 82 7.64 -7.14 -11.36
C LEU A 82 6.59 -6.56 -10.39
N LEU A 83 6.98 -6.27 -9.14
CA LEU A 83 6.09 -5.67 -8.16
C LEU A 83 5.54 -4.32 -8.61
N TYR A 84 6.36 -3.48 -9.27
CA TYR A 84 5.87 -2.22 -9.81
C TYR A 84 4.88 -2.43 -10.96
N GLY A 85 5.08 -3.46 -11.78
CA GLY A 85 4.11 -3.93 -12.76
C GLY A 85 2.77 -4.32 -12.13
N PHE A 86 2.82 -5.16 -11.10
CA PHE A 86 1.61 -5.57 -10.38
C PHE A 86 0.94 -4.42 -9.62
N LEU A 87 1.71 -3.45 -9.14
CA LEU A 87 1.16 -2.20 -8.59
C LEU A 87 0.33 -1.47 -9.67
N GLY A 88 0.86 -1.32 -10.88
CA GLY A 88 0.13 -0.73 -12.00
C GLY A 88 -1.19 -1.46 -12.30
N VAL A 89 -1.17 -2.79 -12.34
CA VAL A 89 -2.37 -3.62 -12.50
C VAL A 89 -3.36 -3.44 -11.33
N SER A 90 -2.87 -3.38 -10.10
CA SER A 90 -3.73 -3.20 -8.92
C SER A 90 -4.45 -1.85 -8.92
N VAL A 91 -3.77 -0.79 -9.35
CA VAL A 91 -4.35 0.55 -9.48
C VAL A 91 -5.34 0.61 -10.63
N PHE A 92 -5.02 -0.02 -11.78
CA PHE A 92 -5.98 -0.15 -12.87
C PHE A 92 -7.25 -0.89 -12.43
N TYR A 93 -7.08 -2.02 -11.74
CA TYR A 93 -8.20 -2.81 -11.22
C TYR A 93 -9.03 -2.02 -10.21
N PHE A 94 -8.39 -1.23 -9.34
CA PHE A 94 -9.05 -0.33 -8.42
C PHE A 94 -9.87 0.75 -9.14
N ALA A 95 -9.30 1.39 -10.17
CA ALA A 95 -10.02 2.37 -10.98
C ALA A 95 -11.25 1.77 -11.66
N ARG A 96 -11.13 0.57 -12.24
CA ARG A 96 -12.23 -0.14 -12.91
C ARG A 96 -13.30 -0.63 -11.94
N SER A 97 -12.89 -1.22 -10.81
CA SER A 97 -13.78 -1.93 -9.89
C SER A 97 -14.41 -0.99 -8.85
N TYR A 98 -13.58 -0.18 -8.17
CA TYR A 98 -14.04 0.68 -7.07
C TYR A 98 -14.53 2.04 -7.55
N LEU A 99 -13.76 2.69 -8.43
CA LEU A 99 -14.15 4.01 -8.94
C LEU A 99 -15.22 3.92 -10.04
N GLY A 100 -15.28 2.79 -10.76
CA GLY A 100 -16.18 2.59 -11.88
C GLY A 100 -15.78 3.37 -13.13
N TRP A 101 -14.50 3.74 -13.25
CA TRP A 101 -13.98 4.51 -14.37
C TRP A 101 -13.84 3.65 -15.61
N ASP A 102 -13.99 4.24 -16.80
CA ASP A 102 -13.75 3.57 -18.07
C ASP A 102 -12.28 3.17 -18.26
N VAL A 103 -12.00 2.35 -19.29
CA VAL A 103 -10.66 1.81 -19.56
C VAL A 103 -9.63 2.93 -19.77
N GLY A 104 -10.00 4.01 -20.48
CA GLY A 104 -9.10 5.12 -20.77
C GLY A 104 -8.67 5.85 -19.49
N LYS A 105 -9.63 6.22 -18.64
CA LYS A 105 -9.34 6.85 -17.34
C LYS A 105 -8.57 5.93 -16.39
N GLY A 106 -8.88 4.64 -16.40
CA GLY A 106 -8.13 3.64 -15.64
C GLY A 106 -6.65 3.62 -16.05
N LEU A 107 -6.38 3.55 -17.35
CA LEU A 107 -5.01 3.57 -17.88
C LEU A 107 -4.30 4.89 -17.60
N LEU A 108 -4.99 6.02 -17.76
CA LEU A 108 -4.43 7.34 -17.43
C LEU A 108 -3.96 7.39 -15.97
N THR A 109 -4.73 6.80 -15.05
CA THR A 109 -4.37 6.73 -13.63
C THR A 109 -3.07 5.95 -13.41
N VAL A 110 -2.90 4.83 -14.13
CA VAL A 110 -1.65 4.06 -14.10
C VAL A 110 -0.50 4.89 -14.67
N PHE A 111 -0.69 5.60 -15.78
CA PHE A 111 0.38 6.44 -16.32
C PHE A 111 0.77 7.56 -15.36
N VAL A 112 -0.19 8.23 -14.73
CA VAL A 112 0.09 9.25 -13.71
C VAL A 112 0.90 8.66 -12.56
N LEU A 113 0.56 7.47 -12.08
CA LEU A 113 1.35 6.76 -11.07
C LEU A 113 2.77 6.46 -11.57
N VAL A 114 2.88 5.82 -12.75
CA VAL A 114 4.12 5.30 -13.30
C VAL A 114 5.14 6.40 -13.58
N PHE A 115 4.67 7.55 -14.09
CA PHE A 115 5.51 8.71 -14.40
C PHE A 115 5.66 9.69 -13.22
N SER A 116 4.99 9.46 -12.10
CA SER A 116 5.23 10.26 -10.89
C SER A 116 6.63 9.98 -10.35
N ALA A 117 7.44 11.04 -10.24
CA ALA A 117 8.79 10.95 -9.68
C ALA A 117 8.79 10.34 -8.27
N VAL A 118 7.76 10.62 -7.47
CA VAL A 118 7.59 10.05 -6.12
C VAL A 118 7.38 8.54 -6.20
N SER A 119 6.45 8.09 -7.03
CA SER A 119 6.14 6.67 -7.16
C SER A 119 7.36 5.89 -7.65
N LEU A 120 8.08 6.45 -8.63
CA LEU A 120 9.30 5.83 -9.15
C LEU A 120 10.40 5.78 -8.09
N ARG A 121 10.58 6.85 -7.30
CA ARG A 121 11.55 6.88 -6.20
C ARG A 121 11.22 5.86 -5.10
N ILE A 122 9.97 5.85 -4.64
CA ILE A 122 9.48 4.86 -3.66
C ILE A 122 9.68 3.46 -4.21
N SER A 123 9.48 3.25 -5.52
CA SER A 123 9.68 1.93 -6.10
C SER A 123 11.11 1.44 -5.97
N TRP A 124 12.13 2.30 -6.10
CA TRP A 124 13.55 1.88 -6.00
C TRP A 124 13.94 1.51 -4.57
N ASP A 125 13.52 2.29 -3.59
CA ASP A 125 13.97 2.14 -2.21
C ASP A 125 13.00 1.27 -1.39
N LEU A 126 11.71 1.58 -1.40
CA LEU A 126 10.74 1.11 -0.40
C LEU A 126 9.92 -0.08 -0.91
N ASN A 127 10.60 -1.16 -1.31
CA ASN A 127 9.98 -2.35 -1.93
C ASN A 127 8.91 -3.03 -1.05
N ARG A 128 9.10 -3.07 0.29
CA ARG A 128 8.07 -3.53 1.23
C ARG A 128 6.79 -2.71 1.14
N GLN A 129 6.93 -1.38 1.01
CA GLN A 129 5.81 -0.46 0.93
C GLN A 129 5.07 -0.61 -0.40
N VAL A 130 5.80 -0.75 -1.51
CA VAL A 130 5.22 -1.01 -2.84
C VAL A 130 4.38 -2.29 -2.82
N PHE A 131 4.91 -3.37 -2.25
CA PHE A 131 4.20 -4.64 -2.12
C PHE A 131 2.93 -4.51 -1.29
N ALA A 132 3.00 -3.86 -0.11
CA ALA A 132 1.83 -3.63 0.72
C ALA A 132 0.79 -2.73 0.03
N THR A 133 1.23 -1.70 -0.70
CA THR A 133 0.35 -0.76 -1.42
C THR A 133 -0.39 -1.45 -2.56
N MET A 134 0.29 -2.34 -3.29
CA MET A 134 -0.34 -3.20 -4.30
C MET A 134 -1.47 -4.04 -3.69
N LEU A 135 -1.21 -4.70 -2.55
CA LEU A 135 -2.21 -5.49 -1.83
C LEU A 135 -3.38 -4.62 -1.35
N LEU A 136 -3.11 -3.40 -0.85
CA LEU A 136 -4.12 -2.44 -0.44
C LEU A 136 -5.05 -2.06 -1.60
N PHE A 137 -4.52 -1.71 -2.77
CA PHE A 137 -5.36 -1.40 -3.92
C PHE A 137 -6.22 -2.59 -4.37
N LEU A 138 -5.66 -3.80 -4.35
CA LEU A 138 -6.43 -5.02 -4.62
C LEU A 138 -7.54 -5.24 -3.59
N ALA A 139 -7.29 -4.96 -2.30
CA ALA A 139 -8.28 -5.06 -1.24
C ALA A 139 -9.42 -4.05 -1.45
N LEU A 140 -9.09 -2.76 -1.62
CA LEU A 140 -10.09 -1.72 -1.86
C LEU A 140 -10.93 -1.98 -3.12
N SER A 141 -10.35 -2.62 -4.13
CA SER A 141 -11.08 -3.04 -5.34
C SER A 141 -12.20 -4.03 -5.07
N GLN A 142 -12.17 -4.78 -3.97
CA GLN A 142 -13.20 -5.77 -3.62
C GLN A 142 -14.39 -5.14 -2.90
N ILE A 143 -14.26 -3.94 -2.33
CA ILE A 143 -15.30 -3.27 -1.51
C ILE A 143 -16.70 -3.29 -2.16
N PRO A 144 -16.88 -2.97 -3.46
CA PRO A 144 -18.22 -2.94 -4.06
C PRO A 144 -18.84 -4.33 -4.24
N LYS A 145 -18.04 -5.39 -4.08
CA LYS A 145 -18.38 -6.79 -4.37
C LYS A 145 -18.45 -7.65 -3.11
N LEU A 146 -18.40 -7.05 -1.91
CA LEU A 146 -18.33 -7.78 -0.63
C LEU A 146 -19.58 -8.61 -0.31
N ARG A 147 -20.70 -8.41 -1.02
CA ARG A 147 -21.89 -9.28 -0.88
C ARG A 147 -21.62 -10.73 -1.28
N SER A 148 -20.62 -10.98 -2.12
CA SER A 148 -20.18 -12.33 -2.46
C SER A 148 -19.22 -12.85 -1.39
N GLY A 149 -19.52 -14.00 -0.79
CA GLY A 149 -18.68 -14.61 0.26
C GLY A 149 -17.23 -14.84 -0.17
N LEU A 150 -16.99 -15.27 -1.41
CA LEU A 150 -15.63 -15.43 -1.96
C LEU A 150 -14.89 -14.08 -2.04
N ARG A 151 -15.58 -13.02 -2.45
CA ARG A 151 -15.00 -11.67 -2.55
C ARG A 151 -14.76 -11.07 -1.16
N ALA A 152 -15.62 -11.35 -0.19
CA ALA A 152 -15.42 -11.00 1.21
C ALA A 152 -14.20 -11.74 1.80
N ALA A 153 -14.06 -13.04 1.56
CA ALA A 153 -12.90 -13.81 1.99
C ALA A 153 -11.60 -13.30 1.35
N LEU A 154 -11.62 -13.01 0.05
CA LEU A 154 -10.48 -12.41 -0.66
C LEU A 154 -10.12 -11.04 -0.07
N PHE A 155 -11.11 -10.20 0.22
CA PHE A 155 -10.90 -8.90 0.85
C PHE A 155 -10.23 -9.04 2.22
N ILE A 156 -10.75 -9.90 3.09
CA ILE A 156 -10.17 -10.17 4.41
C ILE A 156 -8.74 -10.69 4.24
N GLY A 157 -8.51 -11.68 3.38
CA GLY A 157 -7.17 -12.21 3.14
C GLY A 157 -6.17 -11.15 2.69
N LEU A 158 -6.57 -10.27 1.76
CA LEU A 158 -5.71 -9.16 1.31
C LEU A 158 -5.42 -8.16 2.44
N VAL A 159 -6.41 -7.82 3.26
CA VAL A 159 -6.26 -6.95 4.44
C VAL A 159 -5.26 -7.53 5.44
N LEU A 160 -5.35 -8.83 5.73
CA LEU A 160 -4.38 -9.51 6.61
C LEU A 160 -2.97 -9.53 6.01
N LEU A 161 -2.85 -9.70 4.69
CA LEU A 161 -1.55 -9.63 4.01
C LEU A 161 -0.95 -8.23 4.03
N VAL A 162 -1.77 -7.16 3.93
CA VAL A 162 -1.30 -5.78 4.11
C VAL A 162 -0.73 -5.59 5.52
N ALA A 163 -1.47 -6.02 6.55
CA ALA A 163 -1.02 -5.98 7.95
C ALA A 163 0.31 -6.74 8.17
N ALA A 164 0.51 -7.83 7.44
CA ALA A 164 1.74 -8.62 7.51
C ALA A 164 2.93 -8.00 6.74
N SER A 165 2.69 -7.03 5.86
CA SER A 165 3.69 -6.55 4.90
C SER A 165 4.43 -5.29 5.35
N HIS A 166 3.69 -4.27 5.79
CA HIS A 166 4.28 -2.95 6.09
C HIS A 166 3.44 -2.16 7.10
N GLU A 167 4.09 -1.53 8.07
CA GLU A 167 3.51 -0.82 9.21
C GLU A 167 2.74 0.44 8.78
N LEU A 168 3.35 1.31 7.96
CA LEU A 168 2.69 2.52 7.45
C LEU A 168 1.45 2.23 6.57
N VAL A 169 1.56 1.29 5.63
CA VAL A 169 0.44 0.94 4.75
C VAL A 169 -0.67 0.24 5.53
N PHE A 170 -0.29 -0.54 6.54
CA PHE A 170 -1.23 -1.09 7.53
C PHE A 170 -1.99 0.01 8.26
N ALA A 171 -1.29 1.00 8.84
CA ALA A 171 -1.93 2.11 9.57
C ALA A 171 -2.90 2.89 8.67
N LEU A 172 -2.51 3.14 7.42
CA LEU A 172 -3.36 3.77 6.42
C LEU A 172 -4.63 2.94 6.13
N MET A 173 -4.46 1.64 5.87
CA MET A 173 -5.56 0.71 5.63
C MET A 173 -6.50 0.64 6.83
N ASP A 174 -5.96 0.45 8.03
CA ASP A 174 -6.73 0.29 9.26
C ASP A 174 -7.53 1.56 9.58
N GLY A 175 -6.94 2.74 9.35
CA GLY A 175 -7.65 4.01 9.44
C GLY A 175 -8.78 4.16 8.40
N ILE A 176 -8.61 3.66 7.17
CA ILE A 176 -9.69 3.59 6.18
C ILE A 176 -10.81 2.67 6.67
N LEU A 177 -10.50 1.49 7.20
CA LEU A 177 -11.48 0.55 7.73
C LEU A 177 -12.24 1.15 8.93
N ALA A 178 -11.53 1.77 9.86
CA ALA A 178 -12.11 2.49 10.99
C ALA A 178 -13.08 3.58 10.52
N TYR A 179 -12.68 4.38 9.53
CA TYR A 179 -13.56 5.40 8.95
C TYR A 179 -14.83 4.80 8.33
N LEU A 180 -14.71 3.69 7.58
CA LEU A 180 -15.86 2.98 7.01
C LEU A 180 -16.80 2.45 8.09
N LEU A 181 -16.27 1.87 9.17
CA LEU A 181 -17.04 1.40 10.32
C LEU A 181 -17.76 2.55 11.03
N LEU A 182 -17.09 3.70 11.21
CA LEU A 182 -17.71 4.89 11.78
C LEU A 182 -18.86 5.38 10.90
N CYS A 183 -18.69 5.46 9.58
CA CYS A 183 -19.75 5.86 8.66
C CYS A 183 -20.99 4.94 8.74
N GLU A 184 -20.81 3.62 8.79
CA GLU A 184 -21.92 2.68 8.96
C GLU A 184 -22.52 2.75 10.36
N GLY A 185 -21.71 2.90 11.41
CA GLY A 185 -22.17 3.09 12.79
C GLY A 185 -23.05 4.34 12.94
N PHE A 186 -22.66 5.46 12.32
CA PHE A 186 -23.50 6.66 12.28
C PHE A 186 -24.83 6.44 11.54
N GLN A 187 -24.87 5.57 10.54
CA GLN A 187 -26.12 5.22 9.85
C GLN A 187 -27.04 4.37 10.75
N VAL A 188 -26.49 3.45 11.56
CA VAL A 188 -27.24 2.69 12.57
C VAL A 188 -27.90 3.65 13.56
N VAL A 189 -27.13 4.60 14.10
CA VAL A 189 -27.63 5.60 15.07
C VAL A 189 -28.75 6.46 14.47
N LYS A 190 -28.63 6.81 13.18
CA LYS A 190 -29.66 7.56 12.45
C LYS A 190 -30.85 6.71 11.99
N GLN A 191 -30.95 5.45 12.43
CA GLN A 191 -32.01 4.49 12.07
C GLN A 191 -32.18 4.35 10.54
N LYS A 192 -31.10 4.51 9.77
CA LYS A 192 -31.10 4.27 8.33
C LYS A 192 -30.85 2.79 8.04
N SER A 193 -31.18 2.35 6.83
CA SER A 193 -30.88 0.98 6.38
C SER A 193 -29.37 0.77 6.33
N VAL A 194 -28.87 -0.19 7.10
CA VAL A 194 -27.45 -0.57 7.16
C VAL A 194 -27.22 -1.92 6.51
N ASP A 195 -26.16 -2.04 5.72
CA ASP A 195 -25.76 -3.32 5.14
C ASP A 195 -24.99 -4.14 6.19
N ARG A 196 -25.74 -4.96 6.95
CA ARG A 196 -25.19 -5.78 8.04
C ARG A 196 -24.07 -6.70 7.58
N HIS A 197 -24.13 -7.20 6.35
CA HIS A 197 -23.09 -8.06 5.80
C HIS A 197 -21.82 -7.27 5.55
N PHE A 198 -21.93 -6.09 4.95
CA PHE A 198 -20.79 -5.18 4.77
C PHE A 198 -20.14 -4.84 6.12
N LEU A 199 -20.94 -4.44 7.11
CA LEU A 199 -20.46 -4.12 8.46
C LEU A 199 -19.71 -5.29 9.09
N ALA A 200 -20.27 -6.50 9.02
CA ALA A 200 -19.63 -7.70 9.57
C ALA A 200 -18.28 -7.99 8.89
N VAL A 201 -18.23 -7.97 7.56
CA VAL A 201 -16.99 -8.25 6.80
C VAL A 201 -15.90 -7.22 7.11
N VAL A 202 -16.24 -5.92 7.13
CA VAL A 202 -15.29 -4.85 7.44
C VAL A 202 -14.82 -4.94 8.89
N SER A 203 -15.70 -5.28 9.83
CA SER A 203 -15.35 -5.45 11.25
C SER A 203 -14.39 -6.62 11.46
N VAL A 204 -14.65 -7.76 10.80
CA VAL A 204 -13.77 -8.93 10.84
C VAL A 204 -12.41 -8.60 10.21
N ALA A 205 -12.39 -7.89 9.08
CA ALA A 205 -11.15 -7.48 8.43
C ALA A 205 -10.32 -6.55 9.32
N PHE A 206 -10.97 -5.54 9.93
CA PHE A 206 -10.36 -4.59 10.86
C PHE A 206 -9.75 -5.32 12.08
N ALA A 207 -10.58 -6.06 12.83
CA ALA A 207 -10.14 -6.79 14.00
C ALA A 207 -9.06 -7.83 13.67
N GLY A 208 -9.24 -8.59 12.59
CA GLY A 208 -8.24 -9.57 12.14
C GLY A 208 -6.90 -8.92 11.80
N SER A 209 -6.92 -7.75 11.14
CA SER A 209 -5.70 -7.03 10.79
C SER A 209 -4.95 -6.51 12.02
N LEU A 210 -5.65 -6.00 13.03
CA LEU A 210 -5.08 -5.61 14.32
C LEU A 210 -4.42 -6.80 15.02
N LEU A 211 -5.09 -7.96 15.06
CA LEU A 211 -4.55 -9.17 15.69
C LEU A 211 -3.29 -9.66 14.97
N VAL A 212 -3.29 -9.67 13.63
CA VAL A 212 -2.12 -10.03 12.83
C VAL A 212 -0.98 -9.04 13.06
N PHE A 213 -1.29 -7.74 13.13
CA PHE A 213 -0.28 -6.72 13.33
C PHE A 213 0.37 -6.82 14.72
N VAL A 214 -0.43 -6.84 15.78
CA VAL A 214 0.05 -6.93 17.17
C VAL A 214 0.76 -8.27 17.43
N GLY A 215 0.17 -9.38 16.97
CA GLY A 215 0.75 -10.70 17.15
C GLY A 215 2.01 -10.93 16.31
N GLY A 216 2.03 -10.46 15.07
CA GLY A 216 3.12 -10.67 14.13
C GLY A 216 4.34 -9.78 14.41
N TRP A 217 4.13 -8.48 14.55
CA TRP A 217 5.21 -7.50 14.70
C TRP A 217 5.71 -7.40 16.13
N PHE A 218 4.79 -7.50 17.10
CA PHE A 218 5.11 -7.25 18.50
C PHE A 218 5.02 -8.51 19.37
N ARG A 219 4.66 -9.67 18.81
CA ARG A 219 4.50 -10.93 19.57
C ARG A 219 3.59 -10.76 20.79
N TRP A 220 2.53 -9.95 20.66
CA TRP A 220 1.62 -9.61 21.76
C TRP A 220 2.26 -8.84 22.93
N ASN A 221 3.47 -8.32 22.77
CA ASN A 221 4.13 -7.47 23.76
C ASN A 221 3.59 -6.03 23.65
N LEU A 222 2.40 -5.80 24.22
CA LEU A 222 1.75 -4.49 24.29
C LEU A 222 2.63 -3.41 24.96
N PRO A 223 3.40 -3.71 26.03
CA PRO A 223 4.36 -2.74 26.58
C PRO A 223 5.40 -2.28 25.56
N ALA A 224 5.89 -3.17 24.68
CA ALA A 224 6.83 -2.79 23.63
C ALA A 224 6.20 -1.80 22.63
N ILE A 225 4.93 -1.99 22.27
CA ILE A 225 4.18 -1.04 21.42
C ILE A 225 4.07 0.32 22.10
N TYR A 226 3.69 0.34 23.38
CA TYR A 226 3.57 1.58 24.14
C TYR A 226 4.92 2.31 24.28
N SER A 227 6.00 1.57 24.51
CA SER A 227 7.35 2.14 24.63
C SER A 227 7.92 2.66 23.31
N THR A 228 7.59 2.06 22.17
CA THR A 228 8.03 2.56 20.86
C THR A 228 7.21 3.76 20.39
N GLY A 229 5.91 3.81 20.72
CA GLY A 229 5.02 4.92 20.34
C GLY A 229 5.06 6.13 21.29
N ALA A 230 4.80 5.93 22.58
CA ALA A 230 4.64 7.02 23.54
C ALA A 230 5.98 7.58 24.04
N TRP A 231 6.99 6.72 24.25
CA TRP A 231 8.30 7.17 24.72
C TRP A 231 9.21 7.65 23.59
N SER A 232 9.03 7.27 22.33
CA SER A 232 9.82 7.90 21.25
C SER A 232 9.36 9.33 20.97
N LEU A 233 8.06 9.64 21.06
CA LEU A 233 7.53 11.02 20.98
C LEU A 233 7.97 11.90 22.17
N VAL A 234 8.11 11.32 23.37
CA VAL A 234 8.52 12.05 24.58
C VAL A 234 10.05 12.11 24.73
N SER A 235 10.80 11.08 24.34
CA SER A 235 12.28 11.08 24.39
C SER A 235 12.93 11.80 23.21
N SER A 236 12.21 11.98 22.09
CA SER A 236 12.62 12.88 21.01
C SER A 236 12.26 14.35 21.27
N ALA A 237 11.54 14.66 22.36
CA ALA A 237 11.37 16.04 22.80
C ALA A 237 12.71 16.69 23.22
N ASP A 238 13.71 15.89 23.61
CA ASP A 238 15.09 16.34 23.86
C ASP A 238 15.99 16.27 22.61
N ALA A 239 15.56 15.54 21.56
CA ALA A 239 16.24 15.47 20.28
C ALA A 239 15.76 16.62 19.39
N GLY A 240 16.20 17.84 19.72
CA GLY A 240 16.08 19.07 18.91
C GLY A 240 14.98 19.01 17.85
N TYR A 241 13.75 19.32 18.26
CA TYR A 241 12.61 19.56 17.37
C TYR A 241 13.09 20.53 16.27
N SER A 242 13.51 20.01 15.12
CA SER A 242 13.66 20.81 13.91
C SER A 242 12.28 21.41 13.73
N PRO A 243 12.10 22.74 13.88
CA PRO A 243 10.78 23.33 13.73
C PRO A 243 10.23 22.82 12.40
N TRP A 244 8.98 22.35 12.36
CA TRP A 244 8.31 21.91 11.14
C TRP A 244 8.53 22.88 9.95
N ALA A 245 8.77 24.17 10.25
CA ALA A 245 9.18 25.20 9.31
C ALA A 245 10.51 24.91 8.61
N GLU A 246 11.49 24.31 9.28
CA GLU A 246 12.77 23.87 8.71
C GLU A 246 12.59 22.62 7.84
N ALA A 247 11.74 21.67 8.25
CA ALA A 247 11.39 20.52 7.40
C ALA A 247 10.61 20.95 6.15
N LEU A 248 9.64 21.85 6.28
CA LEU A 248 8.95 22.49 5.16
C LEU A 248 9.90 23.35 4.33
N GLY A 249 10.87 24.03 4.94
CA GLY A 249 11.90 24.77 4.21
C GLY A 249 12.80 23.86 3.37
N LYS A 250 13.19 22.70 3.92
CA LYS A 250 14.07 21.72 3.27
C LYS A 250 13.35 20.90 2.19
N PHE A 251 12.12 20.47 2.44
CA PHE A 251 11.40 19.51 1.59
C PHE A 251 10.13 20.07 0.95
N GLY A 252 9.65 21.24 1.36
CA GLY A 252 8.41 21.84 0.87
C GLY A 252 8.46 22.16 -0.63
N THR A 253 9.59 22.65 -1.13
CA THR A 253 9.77 22.86 -2.59
C THR A 253 9.60 21.57 -3.36
N LEU A 254 10.17 20.46 -2.88
CA LEU A 254 10.05 19.15 -3.51
C LEU A 254 8.62 18.60 -3.40
N ALA A 255 7.97 18.78 -2.24
CA ALA A 255 6.58 18.39 -2.04
C ALA A 255 5.63 19.16 -2.98
N ILE A 256 5.81 20.48 -3.11
CA ILE A 256 5.03 21.31 -4.04
C ILE A 256 5.27 20.85 -5.47
N LEU A 257 6.53 20.66 -5.88
CA LEU A 257 6.86 20.25 -7.24
C LEU A 257 6.28 18.86 -7.59
N CYS A 258 6.28 17.93 -6.63
CA CYS A 258 5.77 16.58 -6.83
C CYS A 258 4.24 16.46 -6.75
N TYR A 259 3.57 17.24 -5.89
CA TYR A 259 2.16 17.03 -5.57
C TYR A 259 1.23 18.19 -5.96
N ALA A 260 1.72 19.42 -6.14
CA ALA A 260 0.87 20.55 -6.53
C ALA A 260 0.12 20.33 -7.86
N PRO A 261 0.71 19.71 -8.91
CA PRO A 261 -0.02 19.41 -10.14
C PRO A 261 -1.19 18.42 -9.92
N LEU A 262 -1.10 17.58 -8.89
CA LEU A 262 -2.12 16.57 -8.55
C LEU A 262 -3.15 17.09 -7.55
N ALA A 263 -2.85 18.16 -6.80
CA ALA A 263 -3.70 18.67 -5.74
C ALA A 263 -5.11 19.06 -6.22
N PRO A 264 -5.31 19.79 -7.34
CA PRO A 264 -6.65 20.10 -7.82
C PRO A 264 -7.47 18.85 -8.16
N LEU A 265 -6.83 17.85 -8.77
CA LEU A 265 -7.48 16.57 -9.12
C LEU A 265 -7.84 15.78 -7.86
N ALA A 266 -6.96 15.79 -6.86
CA ALA A 266 -7.22 15.17 -5.57
C ALA A 266 -8.44 15.81 -4.90
N VAL A 267 -8.47 17.15 -4.76
CA VAL A 267 -9.57 17.91 -4.14
C VAL A 267 -10.92 17.63 -4.79
N LEU A 268 -10.98 17.57 -6.13
CA LEU A 268 -12.21 17.25 -6.88
C LEU A 268 -12.71 15.81 -6.64
N GLY A 269 -11.83 14.90 -6.24
CA GLY A 269 -12.12 13.50 -5.96
C GLY A 269 -12.39 13.20 -4.49
N VAL A 270 -11.86 14.02 -3.56
CA VAL A 270 -12.13 13.91 -2.12
C VAL A 270 -13.65 14.03 -1.90
N PHE A 271 -14.19 13.26 -0.97
CA PHE A 271 -15.63 13.20 -0.62
C PHE A 271 -16.55 12.45 -1.59
N ARG A 272 -16.09 12.04 -2.78
CA ARG A 272 -16.96 11.23 -3.69
C ARG A 272 -17.17 9.80 -3.22
N ARG A 273 -16.20 9.24 -2.50
CA ARG A 273 -16.21 7.85 -2.00
C ARG A 273 -15.72 7.82 -0.56
N ALA A 274 -16.37 7.04 0.29
CA ALA A 274 -16.05 6.96 1.71
C ALA A 274 -14.62 6.47 1.96
N ALA A 275 -14.14 5.43 1.25
CA ALA A 275 -12.78 4.91 1.46
C ALA A 275 -11.70 5.94 1.08
N LEU A 276 -11.91 6.73 0.02
CA LEU A 276 -10.99 7.82 -0.35
C LEU A 276 -10.99 8.95 0.69
N THR A 277 -12.15 9.22 1.29
CA THR A 277 -12.25 10.23 2.35
C THR A 277 -11.49 9.76 3.60
N GLY A 278 -11.69 8.51 4.02
CA GLY A 278 -10.91 7.89 5.09
C GLY A 278 -9.41 7.91 4.80
N TRP A 279 -9.00 7.56 3.57
CA TRP A 279 -7.61 7.61 3.14
C TRP A 279 -7.03 9.01 3.32
N VAL A 280 -7.71 10.04 2.80
CA VAL A 280 -7.23 11.43 2.86
C VAL A 280 -7.15 11.92 4.31
N LEU A 281 -8.15 11.61 5.15
CA LEU A 281 -8.13 11.99 6.57
C LEU A 281 -6.94 11.37 7.30
N VAL A 282 -6.70 10.07 7.11
CA VAL A 282 -5.59 9.35 7.75
C VAL A 282 -4.25 9.86 7.23
N ALA A 283 -4.12 10.06 5.92
CA ALA A 283 -2.91 10.60 5.31
C ALA A 283 -2.63 12.04 5.79
N MET A 284 -3.65 12.87 5.97
CA MET A 284 -3.48 14.21 6.55
C MET A 284 -2.95 14.10 7.98
N VAL A 285 -3.60 13.33 8.85
CA VAL A 285 -3.13 13.15 10.25
C VAL A 285 -1.70 12.63 10.29
N GLY A 286 -1.39 11.60 9.49
CA GLY A 286 -0.05 11.01 9.41
C GLY A 286 1.01 11.91 8.76
N SER A 287 0.60 12.95 8.02
CA SER A 287 1.55 13.95 7.48
C SER A 287 1.98 14.96 8.54
N PHE A 288 1.30 15.02 9.69
CA PHE A 288 1.59 15.93 10.80
C PHE A 288 2.19 15.22 12.03
N SER A 289 2.44 13.92 11.95
CA SER A 289 3.05 13.08 13.01
C SER A 289 4.48 12.72 12.66
#